data_AF-A0A7X0RGX6-F1
#
_entry.id   AF-A0A7X0RGX6-F1
#
_cell.length_a   1.000
_cell.length_b   1.000
_cell.length_c   1.000
_cell.angle_alpha   90.00
_cell.angle_beta   90.00
_cell.angle_gamma   90.00
#
_symmetry.space_group_name_H-M   'P 1'
#
loop_
_entity.id
_entity.type
_entity.pdbx_description
1 polymer ?
#
loop_
_entity_poly.entity_id
_entity_poly.type
_entity_poly.pdbx_seq_one_letter_code
_entity_poly.pdbx_strand_id
1 'polypeptide(L)'
;MRRTLGPLLLTTVLATGLLAGCGADSAEEASDPAPTAPTASTGTTASPAPDDRQSPGGLGTVEATTVDIVSATSAGGEPGGPATVLDGDAAVSTFTQQFTSPELARKVAAAADGAEVPAGQVLVASVVAVGCDVPSDVSVQRTDEGLTVTALKVATPRQECFAPVTSVALVAVDETAV
;
A
#
# COMPACT_ATOMS: atom_id res chain seq x y z
N MET A 1 -5.94 -7.15 51.37
CA MET A 1 -4.94 -8.17 51.00
C MET A 1 -4.18 -7.62 49.79
N ARG A 2 -3.18 -6.74 50.01
CA ARG A 2 -1.72 -7.01 50.01
C ARG A 2 -1.17 -7.81 48.79
N ARG A 3 -0.57 -7.03 47.87
CA ARG A 3 0.67 -7.27 47.07
C ARG A 3 0.52 -8.27 45.89
N THR A 4 1.06 -8.01 44.70
CA THR A 4 2.49 -7.70 44.42
C THR A 4 2.71 -6.89 43.14
N LEU A 5 3.32 -5.71 43.31
CA LEU A 5 4.15 -5.02 42.32
C LEU A 5 5.40 -5.86 42.06
N GLY A 6 5.74 -6.09 40.79
CA GLY A 6 7.03 -6.67 40.39
C GLY A 6 7.76 -5.75 39.41
N PRO A 7 8.65 -4.87 39.89
CA PRO A 7 9.65 -4.21 39.05
C PRO A 7 10.99 -4.95 39.22
N LEU A 8 11.60 -5.42 38.12
CA LEU A 8 13.04 -5.68 38.03
C LEU A 8 13.36 -6.31 36.67
N LEU A 9 13.98 -5.53 35.78
CA LEU A 9 15.28 -5.87 35.22
C LEU A 9 15.77 -4.72 34.31
N LEU A 10 16.44 -3.78 34.97
CA LEU A 10 17.61 -3.09 34.44
C LEU A 10 18.63 -4.16 34.03
N THR A 11 19.23 -4.09 32.83
CA THR A 11 20.70 -3.94 32.62
C THR A 11 21.13 -4.20 31.16
N THR A 12 21.78 -3.17 30.59
CA THR A 12 23.01 -3.19 29.76
C THR A 12 23.06 -3.98 28.43
N VAL A 13 23.40 -3.29 27.33
CA VAL A 13 24.75 -3.36 26.69
C VAL A 13 24.93 -2.17 25.73
N LEU A 14 25.93 -1.33 26.04
CA LEU A 14 26.65 -0.44 25.12
C LEU A 14 27.40 -1.27 24.07
N ALA A 15 27.48 -0.83 22.81
CA ALA A 15 28.73 -0.81 22.02
C ALA A 15 28.50 -0.41 20.54
N THR A 16 28.96 0.80 20.21
CA THR A 16 29.85 1.13 19.07
C THR A 16 29.64 0.49 17.70
N GLY A 17 29.41 1.36 16.71
CA GLY A 17 29.70 1.11 15.30
C GLY A 17 29.75 2.41 14.50
N LEU A 18 30.85 3.18 14.67
CA LEU A 18 31.26 4.19 13.69
C LEU A 18 31.52 3.52 12.34
N LEU A 19 31.01 4.10 11.26
CA LEU A 19 31.73 4.23 9.98
C LEU A 19 31.03 5.29 9.13
N ALA A 20 31.61 6.48 9.16
CA ALA A 20 31.37 7.53 8.20
C ALA A 20 31.90 7.08 6.82
N GLY A 21 31.00 6.84 5.87
CA GLY A 21 31.31 6.64 4.46
C GLY A 21 30.93 7.88 3.67
N CYS A 22 31.81 8.87 3.65
CA CYS A 22 31.76 10.02 2.74
C CYS A 22 32.25 9.54 1.37
N GLY A 23 31.32 9.21 0.47
CA GLY A 23 31.58 8.84 -0.92
C GLY A 23 31.62 10.10 -1.79
N ALA A 24 32.67 10.21 -2.60
CA ALA A 24 33.06 11.40 -3.35
C ALA A 24 32.05 11.86 -4.42
N ASP A 25 31.82 13.17 -4.45
CA ASP A 25 31.21 13.90 -5.56
C ASP A 25 32.10 13.80 -6.81
N SER A 26 31.65 13.04 -7.81
CA SER A 26 32.14 13.14 -9.18
C SER A 26 31.34 14.23 -9.89
N ALA A 27 31.97 15.35 -10.20
CA ALA A 27 31.41 16.37 -11.07
C ALA A 27 31.38 15.83 -12.51
N GLU A 28 30.24 15.28 -12.93
CA GLU A 28 29.96 15.05 -14.35
C GLU A 28 29.58 16.38 -15.00
N GLU A 29 30.40 16.82 -15.96
CA GLU A 29 30.07 17.95 -16.83
C GLU A 29 28.90 17.55 -17.74
N ALA A 30 27.72 18.11 -17.49
CA ALA A 30 26.59 18.00 -18.38
C ALA A 30 26.90 18.72 -19.69
N SER A 31 26.98 17.97 -20.79
CA SER A 31 27.02 18.53 -22.14
C SER A 31 25.63 18.98 -22.55
N ASP A 32 25.48 20.29 -22.80
CA ASP A 32 24.23 20.93 -23.24
C ASP A 32 23.88 20.45 -24.66
N PRO A 33 22.75 19.74 -24.89
CA PRO A 33 22.33 19.38 -26.23
C PRO A 33 21.81 20.62 -26.99
N ALA A 34 22.25 20.75 -28.23
CA ALA A 34 21.85 21.84 -29.12
C ALA A 34 20.30 21.93 -29.30
N PRO A 35 19.74 23.14 -29.46
CA PRO A 35 18.31 23.32 -29.67
C PRO A 35 17.90 22.72 -31.01
N THR A 36 17.15 21.61 -30.97
CA THR A 36 16.55 21.02 -32.17
C THR A 36 15.25 21.76 -32.48
N ALA A 37 15.14 22.31 -33.68
CA ALA A 37 13.96 23.01 -34.15
C ALA A 37 12.72 22.10 -34.14
N PRO A 38 11.52 22.62 -33.82
CA PRO A 38 10.30 21.82 -33.79
C PRO A 38 9.88 21.45 -35.21
N THR A 39 9.98 20.15 -35.54
CA THR A 39 9.33 19.58 -36.72
C THR A 39 7.88 19.31 -36.36
N ALA A 40 6.95 19.98 -37.05
CA ALA A 40 5.52 19.75 -36.91
C ALA A 40 5.17 18.35 -37.42
N SER A 41 5.03 17.39 -36.51
CA SER A 41 4.45 16.07 -36.79
C SER A 41 2.94 16.13 -36.58
N THR A 42 2.19 16.14 -37.68
CA THR A 42 0.75 15.89 -37.71
C THR A 42 0.52 14.40 -37.40
N GLY A 43 0.58 14.04 -36.13
CA GLY A 43 0.27 12.69 -35.65
C GLY A 43 -1.22 12.56 -35.36
N THR A 44 -1.92 11.77 -36.17
CA THR A 44 -3.27 11.28 -35.85
C THR A 44 -3.18 10.40 -34.60
N THR A 45 -3.52 10.95 -33.43
CA THR A 45 -3.68 10.20 -32.19
C THR A 45 -4.97 9.37 -32.27
N ALA A 46 -4.87 8.15 -32.76
CA ALA A 46 -5.83 7.12 -32.41
C ALA A 46 -5.56 6.74 -30.96
N SER A 47 -6.44 7.15 -30.04
CA SER A 47 -6.45 6.63 -28.66
C SER A 47 -6.55 5.10 -28.73
N PRO A 48 -5.57 4.34 -28.24
CA PRO A 48 -5.79 2.94 -28.00
C PRO A 48 -6.89 2.83 -26.92
N ALA A 49 -7.96 2.13 -27.25
CA ALA A 49 -8.91 1.66 -26.24
C ALA A 49 -8.13 0.83 -25.20
N PRO A 50 -8.50 0.89 -23.91
CA PRO A 50 -7.90 0.02 -22.92
C PRO A 50 -8.20 -1.43 -23.30
N ASP A 51 -7.14 -2.16 -23.64
CA ASP A 51 -7.14 -3.60 -23.79
C ASP A 51 -7.45 -4.16 -22.38
N ASP A 52 -8.61 -4.80 -22.19
CA ASP A 52 -8.94 -5.65 -21.03
C ASP A 52 -8.03 -6.89 -21.02
N ARG A 53 -6.72 -6.71 -21.10
CA ARG A 53 -5.74 -7.79 -20.98
C ARG A 53 -5.69 -8.15 -19.51
N GLN A 54 -6.45 -9.19 -19.18
CA GLN A 54 -6.14 -10.14 -18.11
C GLN A 54 -4.64 -10.16 -17.85
N SER A 55 -4.24 -9.70 -16.66
CA SER A 55 -2.85 -9.81 -16.21
C SER A 55 -2.38 -11.25 -16.40
N PRO A 56 -1.27 -11.48 -17.12
CA PRO A 56 -0.71 -12.81 -17.29
C PRO A 56 -0.16 -13.27 -15.94
N GLY A 57 -0.94 -14.06 -15.20
CA GLY A 57 -0.61 -14.55 -13.86
C GLY A 57 -1.80 -14.72 -12.90
N GLY A 58 -3.01 -14.30 -13.30
CA GLY A 58 -4.20 -14.48 -12.47
C GLY A 58 -4.65 -15.94 -12.41
N LEU A 59 -4.60 -16.54 -11.23
CA LEU A 59 -5.15 -17.87 -10.93
C LEU A 59 -6.69 -17.84 -10.76
N GLY A 60 -7.30 -16.66 -10.82
CA GLY A 60 -8.75 -16.44 -10.80
C GLY A 60 -9.17 -15.28 -9.90
N THR A 61 -10.39 -14.78 -10.12
CA THR A 61 -11.04 -13.82 -9.22
C THR A 61 -11.44 -14.50 -7.93
N VAL A 62 -11.28 -13.80 -6.80
CA VAL A 62 -11.69 -14.26 -5.48
C VAL A 62 -12.88 -13.43 -5.03
N GLU A 63 -13.94 -14.10 -4.58
CA GLU A 63 -15.07 -13.43 -3.93
C GLU A 63 -14.59 -12.83 -2.61
N ALA A 64 -14.80 -11.53 -2.45
CA ALA A 64 -14.34 -10.77 -1.30
C ALA A 64 -15.41 -9.76 -0.89
N THR A 65 -15.51 -9.52 0.42
CA THR A 65 -16.34 -8.43 0.95
C THR A 65 -15.42 -7.30 1.39
N THR A 66 -15.60 -6.11 0.78
CA THR A 66 -14.91 -4.90 1.22
C THR A 66 -15.43 -4.52 2.61
N VAL A 67 -14.55 -4.58 3.61
CA VAL A 67 -14.87 -4.22 5.00
C VAL A 67 -14.75 -2.72 5.18
N ASP A 68 -13.62 -2.16 4.77
CA ASP A 68 -13.38 -0.71 4.80
C ASP A 68 -12.31 -0.30 3.78
N ILE A 69 -12.34 0.96 3.35
CA ILE A 69 -11.26 1.60 2.60
C ILE A 69 -10.85 2.85 3.37
N VAL A 70 -9.80 2.72 4.17
CA VAL A 70 -9.27 3.82 4.97
C VAL A 70 -8.22 4.61 4.19
N SER A 71 -8.15 5.91 4.43
CA SER A 71 -7.21 6.77 3.73
C SER A 71 -6.67 7.92 4.58
N ALA A 72 -5.49 8.40 4.18
CA ALA A 72 -4.87 9.60 4.73
C ALA A 72 -3.92 10.24 3.71
N THR A 73 -3.78 11.56 3.80
CA THR A 73 -2.86 12.35 2.98
C THR A 73 -1.42 12.13 3.41
N SER A 74 -0.50 12.01 2.45
CA SER A 74 0.96 11.91 2.66
C SER A 74 1.38 10.78 3.61
N ALA A 75 0.69 9.63 3.53
CA ALA A 75 0.90 8.53 4.47
C ALA A 75 1.92 7.47 4.03
N GLY A 76 2.45 7.55 2.80
CA GLY A 76 3.40 6.57 2.27
C GLY A 76 2.73 5.25 1.90
N GLY A 77 3.46 4.13 2.03
CA GLY A 77 3.02 2.80 1.60
C GLY A 77 3.29 2.53 0.13
N GLU A 78 3.44 1.25 -0.22
CA GLU A 78 3.75 0.81 -1.59
C GLU A 78 2.53 0.09 -2.19
N PRO A 79 1.88 0.66 -3.23
CA PRO A 79 0.76 0.01 -3.87
C PRO A 79 1.18 -1.18 -4.72
N GLY A 80 0.29 -2.16 -4.88
CA GLY A 80 0.51 -3.31 -5.78
C GLY A 80 1.29 -4.48 -5.18
N GLY A 81 1.64 -4.43 -3.89
CA GLY A 81 2.15 -5.58 -3.17
C GLY A 81 1.06 -6.63 -2.85
N PRO A 82 1.48 -7.87 -2.49
CA PRO A 82 0.54 -8.91 -2.06
C PRO A 82 -0.22 -8.46 -0.80
N ALA A 83 -1.46 -8.91 -0.67
CA ALA A 83 -2.28 -8.65 0.49
C ALA A 83 -1.69 -9.32 1.74
N THR A 84 -1.76 -8.62 2.86
CA THR A 84 -1.29 -9.11 4.16
C THR A 84 -2.46 -9.59 5.00
N VAL A 85 -2.36 -10.81 5.56
CA VAL A 85 -3.34 -11.32 6.52
C VAL A 85 -3.23 -10.55 7.84
N LEU A 86 -4.35 -10.04 8.33
CA LEU A 86 -4.45 -9.30 9.58
C LEU A 86 -4.91 -10.20 10.73
N ASP A 87 -4.10 -11.21 11.06
CA ASP A 87 -4.35 -12.12 12.18
C ASP A 87 -3.89 -11.50 13.52
N GLY A 88 -4.72 -10.59 14.04
CA GLY A 88 -4.54 -9.92 15.33
C GLY A 88 -3.55 -8.75 15.33
N ASP A 89 -3.38 -8.15 16.51
CA ASP A 89 -2.69 -6.86 16.71
C ASP A 89 -1.25 -6.85 16.20
N ALA A 90 -0.53 -7.98 16.31
CA ALA A 90 0.85 -8.08 15.86
C ALA A 90 0.97 -8.00 14.33
N ALA A 91 0.04 -8.63 13.61
CA ALA A 91 -0.02 -8.57 12.15
C ALA A 91 -0.40 -7.15 11.68
N VAL A 92 -1.39 -6.53 12.32
CA VAL A 92 -1.78 -5.14 12.08
C VAL A 92 -0.61 -4.18 12.34
N SER A 93 0.11 -4.35 13.44
CA SER A 93 1.29 -3.54 13.76
C SER A 93 2.40 -3.73 12.75
N THR A 94 2.62 -4.95 12.26
CA THR A 94 3.62 -5.23 11.21
C THR A 94 3.24 -4.56 9.89
N PHE A 95 1.99 -4.72 9.46
CA PHE A 95 1.49 -4.12 8.23
C PHE A 95 1.57 -2.59 8.26
N THR A 96 1.26 -1.96 9.40
CA THR A 96 1.20 -0.50 9.52
C THR A 96 2.57 0.19 9.64
N GLN A 97 3.66 -0.56 9.86
CA GLN A 97 5.02 0.00 9.93
C GLN A 97 5.48 0.63 8.61
N GLN A 98 4.86 0.29 7.49
CA GLN A 98 5.19 0.87 6.19
C GLN A 98 4.73 2.34 6.03
N PHE A 99 3.83 2.81 6.90
CA PHE A 99 3.25 4.15 6.77
C PHE A 99 4.10 5.19 7.49
N THR A 100 4.29 6.33 6.85
CA THR A 100 4.90 7.51 7.47
C THR A 100 3.91 8.29 8.34
N SER A 101 2.60 8.13 8.10
CA SER A 101 1.54 8.78 8.86
C SER A 101 1.02 7.92 10.02
N PRO A 102 1.16 8.37 11.28
CA PRO A 102 0.55 7.71 12.42
C PRO A 102 -0.98 7.70 12.38
N GLU A 103 -1.60 8.63 11.64
CA GLU A 103 -3.06 8.69 11.49
C GLU A 103 -3.57 7.50 10.68
N LEU A 104 -2.92 7.18 9.55
CA LEU A 104 -3.33 6.04 8.73
C LEU A 104 -3.16 4.73 9.49
N ALA A 105 -2.04 4.55 10.19
CA ALA A 105 -1.81 3.39 11.02
C ALA A 105 -2.93 3.17 12.05
N ARG A 106 -3.37 4.24 12.75
CA ARG A 106 -4.49 4.17 13.70
C ARG A 106 -5.82 3.86 13.02
N LYS A 107 -6.08 4.42 11.83
CA LYS A 107 -7.30 4.13 11.06
C LYS A 107 -7.36 2.67 10.64
N VAL A 108 -6.25 2.11 10.14
CA VAL A 108 -6.15 0.68 9.78
C VAL A 108 -6.39 -0.20 11.01
N ALA A 109 -5.74 0.11 12.15
CA ALA A 109 -5.95 -0.65 13.37
C ALA A 109 -7.41 -0.59 13.86
N ALA A 110 -8.01 0.60 13.87
CA ALA A 110 -9.40 0.76 14.27
C ALA A 110 -10.38 0.02 13.33
N ALA A 111 -10.11 0.03 12.02
CA ALA A 111 -10.91 -0.70 11.04
C ALA A 111 -10.76 -2.22 11.22
N ALA A 112 -9.56 -2.71 11.52
CA ALA A 112 -9.32 -4.13 11.80
C ALA A 112 -10.00 -4.59 13.10
N ASP A 113 -9.88 -3.82 14.18
CA ASP A 113 -10.53 -4.11 15.47
C ASP A 113 -12.06 -4.10 15.37
N GLY A 114 -12.61 -3.24 14.51
CA GLY A 114 -14.04 -3.11 14.28
C GLY A 114 -14.61 -4.06 13.22
N ALA A 115 -13.77 -4.85 12.56
CA ALA A 115 -14.19 -5.72 11.47
C ALA A 115 -14.99 -6.92 11.97
N GLU A 116 -16.21 -7.09 11.44
CA GLU A 116 -16.98 -8.33 11.61
C GLU A 116 -16.60 -9.31 10.50
N VAL A 117 -15.73 -10.28 10.83
CA VAL A 117 -15.29 -11.32 9.88
C VAL A 117 -16.10 -12.60 10.11
N PRO A 118 -16.89 -13.07 9.12
CA PRO A 118 -17.62 -14.32 9.23
C PRO A 118 -16.72 -15.54 9.48
N ALA A 119 -17.28 -16.59 10.07
CA ALA A 119 -16.56 -17.86 10.21
C ALA A 119 -16.17 -18.44 8.84
N GLY A 120 -14.93 -18.94 8.73
CA GLY A 120 -14.35 -19.43 7.47
C GLY A 120 -13.79 -18.32 6.57
N GLN A 121 -13.77 -17.07 7.04
CA GLN A 121 -13.13 -15.96 6.36
C GLN A 121 -12.00 -15.38 7.21
N VAL A 122 -11.06 -14.70 6.54
CA VAL A 122 -9.97 -13.97 7.16
C VAL A 122 -9.92 -12.55 6.62
N LEU A 123 -9.47 -11.61 7.47
CA LEU A 123 -9.26 -10.23 7.09
C LEU A 123 -7.88 -10.08 6.44
N VAL A 124 -7.82 -9.49 5.26
CA VAL A 124 -6.57 -9.11 4.60
C VAL A 124 -6.56 -7.63 4.28
N ALA A 125 -5.37 -7.03 4.24
CA ALA A 125 -5.18 -5.64 3.88
C ALA A 125 -4.13 -5.44 2.79
N SER A 126 -4.34 -4.42 1.96
CA SER A 126 -3.36 -4.01 0.96
C SER A 126 -3.44 -2.50 0.72
N VAL A 127 -2.29 -1.90 0.38
CA VAL A 127 -2.25 -0.54 -0.16
C VAL A 127 -2.71 -0.63 -1.61
N VAL A 128 -3.90 -0.11 -1.88
CA VAL A 128 -4.55 -0.27 -3.20
C VAL A 128 -4.37 0.93 -4.11
N ALA A 129 -4.06 2.09 -3.54
CA ALA A 129 -3.80 3.31 -4.30
C ALA A 129 -2.95 4.31 -3.52
N VAL A 130 -2.14 5.06 -4.26
CA VAL A 130 -1.54 6.33 -3.82
C VAL A 130 -1.84 7.34 -4.93
N GLY A 131 -2.73 8.31 -4.65
CA GLY A 131 -3.22 9.21 -5.69
C GLY A 131 -4.11 10.34 -5.18
N CYS A 132 -4.83 10.99 -6.06
CA CYS A 132 -5.64 12.16 -5.72
C CYS A 132 -7.06 11.82 -5.21
N ASP A 133 -7.50 10.59 -5.46
CA ASP A 133 -8.83 10.11 -5.15
C ASP A 133 -8.78 8.89 -4.25
N VAL A 134 -9.85 8.70 -3.49
CA VAL A 134 -10.06 7.49 -2.69
C VAL A 134 -10.95 6.55 -3.50
N PRO A 135 -10.51 5.32 -3.79
CA PRO A 135 -11.36 4.31 -4.42
C PRO A 135 -12.61 4.03 -3.59
N SER A 136 -13.76 3.83 -4.25
CA SER A 136 -15.00 3.47 -3.57
C SER A 136 -15.11 1.97 -3.29
N ASP A 137 -14.35 1.15 -4.01
CA ASP A 137 -14.39 -0.31 -3.91
C ASP A 137 -13.10 -0.94 -4.48
N VAL A 138 -12.95 -2.25 -4.33
CA VAL A 138 -11.81 -3.05 -4.79
C VAL A 138 -12.23 -4.36 -5.45
N SER A 139 -11.29 -4.99 -6.16
CA SER A 139 -11.40 -6.37 -6.64
C SER A 139 -10.24 -7.20 -6.10
N VAL A 140 -10.46 -8.49 -5.88
CA VAL A 140 -9.43 -9.41 -5.35
C VAL A 140 -9.16 -10.50 -6.38
N GLN A 141 -7.88 -10.73 -6.66
CA GLN A 141 -7.41 -11.78 -7.57
C GLN A 141 -6.39 -12.64 -6.86
N ARG A 142 -6.40 -13.94 -7.14
CA ARG A 142 -5.33 -14.84 -6.73
C ARG A 142 -4.23 -14.83 -7.79
N THR A 143 -2.98 -14.80 -7.34
CA THR A 143 -1.76 -14.88 -8.15
C THR A 143 -0.83 -15.94 -7.57
N ASP A 144 0.27 -16.21 -8.25
CA ASP A 144 1.33 -17.10 -7.73
C ASP A 144 2.01 -16.54 -6.46
N GLU A 145 1.90 -15.24 -6.20
CA GLU A 145 2.50 -14.54 -5.05
C GLU A 145 1.52 -14.34 -3.88
N GLY A 146 0.29 -14.85 -4.02
CA GLY A 146 -0.80 -14.68 -3.05
C GLY A 146 -1.95 -13.85 -3.60
N LEU A 147 -2.68 -13.16 -2.72
CA LEU A 147 -3.80 -12.31 -3.11
C LEU A 147 -3.33 -10.92 -3.53
N THR A 148 -3.85 -10.43 -4.65
CA THR A 148 -3.69 -9.04 -5.09
C THR A 148 -5.03 -8.32 -4.96
N VAL A 149 -5.05 -7.22 -4.22
CA VAL A 149 -6.22 -6.35 -4.09
C VAL A 149 -6.01 -5.12 -4.96
N THR A 150 -6.92 -4.87 -5.89
CA THR A 150 -6.83 -3.76 -6.85
C THR A 150 -8.00 -2.81 -6.67
N ALA A 151 -7.72 -1.52 -6.50
CA ALA A 151 -8.72 -0.46 -6.50
C ALA A 151 -9.55 -0.45 -7.77
N LEU A 152 -10.87 -0.37 -7.64
CA LEU A 152 -11.73 -0.07 -8.78
C LEU A 152 -11.53 1.38 -9.22
N LYS A 153 -11.74 1.60 -10.53
CA LYS A 153 -11.59 2.93 -11.14
C LYS A 153 -12.59 3.91 -10.53
N VAL A 154 -12.09 5.06 -10.09
CA VAL A 154 -12.94 6.16 -9.63
C VAL A 154 -13.70 6.74 -10.83
N ALA A 155 -15.02 6.93 -10.68
CA ALA A 155 -15.90 7.36 -11.77
C ALA A 155 -15.54 8.75 -12.32
N THR A 156 -15.17 9.67 -11.43
CA THR A 156 -14.80 11.05 -11.76
C THR A 156 -13.46 11.39 -11.12
N PRO A 157 -12.34 10.93 -11.71
CA PRO A 157 -11.02 11.12 -11.13
C PRO A 157 -10.61 12.59 -11.18
N ARG A 158 -9.99 13.06 -10.10
CA ARG A 158 -9.39 14.40 -10.02
C ARG A 158 -8.04 14.38 -10.72
N GLN A 159 -7.81 15.37 -11.58
CA GLN A 159 -6.55 15.49 -12.32
C GLN A 159 -5.38 15.92 -11.43
N GLU A 160 -5.67 16.72 -10.40
CA GLU A 160 -4.67 17.33 -9.54
C GLU A 160 -5.09 17.24 -8.07
N CYS A 161 -4.09 17.00 -7.21
CA CYS A 161 -4.22 17.08 -5.76
C CYS A 161 -3.02 17.83 -5.19
N PHE A 162 -3.28 18.58 -4.13
CA PHE A 162 -2.23 19.31 -3.40
C PHE A 162 -1.22 18.35 -2.75
N ALA A 163 -1.67 17.16 -2.34
CA ALA A 163 -0.83 16.10 -1.81
C ALA A 163 -1.48 14.74 -2.10
N PRO A 164 -0.67 13.68 -2.28
CA PRO A 164 -1.18 12.35 -2.53
C PRO A 164 -1.90 11.79 -1.30
N VAL A 165 -2.94 11.01 -1.53
CA VAL A 165 -3.71 10.25 -0.56
C VAL A 165 -3.36 8.78 -0.73
N THR A 166 -2.96 8.14 0.36
CA THR A 166 -2.79 6.68 0.41
C THR A 166 -4.12 6.06 0.81
N SER A 167 -4.55 5.04 0.08
CA SER A 167 -5.74 4.24 0.37
C SER A 167 -5.35 2.80 0.67
N VAL A 168 -5.86 2.28 1.79
CA VAL A 168 -5.71 0.90 2.23
C VAL A 168 -7.08 0.27 2.23
N ALA A 169 -7.21 -0.86 1.53
CA ALA A 169 -8.43 -1.66 1.58
C ALA A 169 -8.26 -2.77 2.61
N LEU A 170 -9.28 -2.98 3.43
CA LEU A 170 -9.46 -4.13 4.29
C LEU A 170 -10.60 -4.95 3.70
N VAL A 171 -10.35 -6.22 3.42
CA VAL A 171 -11.32 -7.11 2.77
C VAL A 171 -11.38 -8.44 3.51
N ALA A 172 -12.59 -8.98 3.66
CA ALA A 172 -12.81 -10.33 4.15
C ALA A 172 -12.86 -11.28 2.95
N VAL A 173 -12.05 -12.34 3.00
CA VAL A 173 -11.93 -13.37 1.97
C VAL A 173 -12.05 -14.75 2.60
N ASP A 174 -12.46 -15.74 1.82
CA ASP A 174 -12.46 -17.14 2.27
C ASP A 174 -11.05 -17.57 2.71
N GLU A 175 -10.93 -18.24 3.86
CA GLU A 175 -9.63 -18.65 4.42
C GLU A 175 -8.87 -19.61 3.49
N THR A 176 -9.57 -20.37 2.64
CA THR A 176 -8.94 -21.26 1.65
C THR A 176 -8.36 -20.51 0.46
N ALA A 177 -8.60 -19.20 0.37
CA ALA A 177 -8.12 -18.37 -0.71
C ALA A 177 -6.74 -17.76 -0.50
N VAL A 178 -6.23 -17.86 0.73
CA VAL A 178 -5.03 -17.19 1.21
C VAL A 178 -3.86 -18.14 1.36
#